data_AF-A0A9P1BVM8-F1
#
_entry.id   AF-A0A9P1BVM8-F1
#
_cell.length_a   1.000
_cell.length_b   1.000
_cell.length_c   1.000
_cell.angle_alpha   90.00
_cell.angle_beta   90.00
_cell.angle_gamma   90.00
#
_symmetry.space_group_name_H-M   'P 1'
#
loop_
_entity.id
_entity.type
_entity.pdbx_description
1 polymer ?
#
loop_
_entity_poly.entity_id
_entity_poly.type
_entity_poly.pdbx_seq_one_letter_code
_entity_poly.pdbx_strand_id
1 'polypeptide(L)'
;MDLFDLTLQTEGHREVLDQFIKGDGNDKFLKLLTQLINDSNSQIEEAIRTVKEYHEKQSQSQSSDPAAQRHDEQVLEDDRTGDGDEAEDIYRRSRMNYKEHAKKYFGLAARTWKQMWLLCKLCAPVIVEGRATLEQLLHSSLDAQLHYLVGPEMKSIKASPQEYDELGFNPKELVKQIAESYLFLVRANKDEVVRVVGKDERYYSATTFSKACSFVRKYGLLMGKDLEDFDLFCKELAEKVSQHRAAFDEADIPSNYLCEIMADIMSDPVMFPQSRKVADRTSALRVIMGNDRDPFANTPVKVEDLIPQTELKEEIHRFAKEK
;
A
#
# COMPACT_ATOMS: atom_id res chain seq x y z
N MET A 1 -3.75 26.70 4.18
CA MET A 1 -4.56 26.03 3.14
C MET A 1 -3.61 25.75 1.99
N ASP A 2 -3.52 24.50 1.54
CA ASP A 2 -2.52 24.07 0.55
C ASP A 2 -2.83 24.64 -0.84
N LEU A 3 -1.81 25.10 -1.57
CA LEU A 3 -1.96 25.70 -2.89
C LEU A 3 -2.62 24.71 -3.86
N PHE A 4 -2.31 23.42 -3.73
CA PHE A 4 -2.85 22.35 -4.56
C PHE A 4 -4.37 22.20 -4.41
N ASP A 5 -4.88 22.25 -3.18
CA ASP A 5 -6.31 22.20 -2.90
C ASP A 5 -7.03 23.43 -3.46
N LEU A 6 -6.40 24.60 -3.37
CA LEU A 6 -7.00 25.86 -3.79
C LEU A 6 -7.08 25.97 -5.32
N THR A 7 -6.00 25.61 -6.02
CA THR A 7 -5.95 25.70 -7.48
C THR A 7 -6.95 24.75 -8.12
N LEU A 8 -7.03 23.52 -7.64
CA LEU A 8 -7.92 22.49 -8.19
C LEU A 8 -9.39 22.64 -7.77
N GLN A 9 -9.76 23.69 -7.03
CA GLN A 9 -11.17 24.08 -6.89
C GLN A 9 -11.70 24.79 -8.14
N THR A 10 -10.82 25.44 -8.91
CA THR A 10 -11.20 26.21 -10.10
C THR A 10 -11.20 25.33 -11.35
N GLU A 11 -12.28 25.40 -12.14
CA GLU A 11 -12.44 24.63 -13.38
C GLU A 11 -11.29 24.86 -14.38
N GLY A 12 -10.89 26.12 -14.61
CA GLY A 12 -9.80 26.43 -15.54
C GLY A 12 -8.45 25.80 -15.16
N HIS A 13 -8.13 25.66 -13.87
CA HIS A 13 -6.92 24.93 -13.47
C HIS A 13 -7.05 23.42 -13.68
N ARG A 14 -8.26 22.86 -13.56
CA ARG A 14 -8.51 21.44 -13.85
C ARG A 14 -8.38 21.15 -15.34
N GLU A 15 -8.85 22.05 -16.20
CA GLU A 15 -8.68 21.93 -17.65
C GLU A 15 -7.20 21.95 -18.04
N VAL A 16 -6.40 22.84 -17.44
CA VAL A 16 -4.94 22.87 -17.67
C VAL A 16 -4.28 21.57 -17.20
N LEU A 17 -4.68 21.04 -16.04
CA LEU A 17 -4.20 19.74 -15.57
C LEU A 17 -4.57 18.61 -16.54
N ASP A 18 -5.81 18.56 -17.00
CA ASP A 18 -6.29 17.54 -17.95
C ASP A 18 -5.54 17.61 -19.28
N GLN A 19 -5.31 18.82 -19.82
CA GLN A 19 -4.51 19.05 -21.02
C GLN A 19 -3.06 18.61 -20.83
N PHE A 20 -2.46 18.94 -19.69
CA PHE A 20 -1.09 18.52 -19.35
C PHE A 20 -0.97 16.99 -19.30
N ILE A 21 -1.91 16.32 -18.65
CA ILE A 21 -1.91 14.86 -18.50
C ILE A 21 -2.13 14.16 -19.85
N LYS A 22 -3.05 14.66 -20.69
CA LYS A 22 -3.32 14.10 -22.03
C LYS A 22 -2.23 14.40 -23.06
N GLY A 23 -1.40 15.42 -22.80
CA GLY A 23 -0.26 15.79 -23.62
C GLY A 23 1.01 15.01 -23.25
N ASP A 24 2.12 15.73 -23.10
CA ASP A 24 3.44 15.19 -22.76
C ASP A 24 3.68 15.05 -21.23
N GLY A 25 2.68 15.42 -20.42
CA GLY A 25 2.77 15.46 -18.96
C GLY A 25 2.43 14.15 -18.25
N ASN A 26 1.91 13.13 -18.94
CA ASN A 26 1.45 11.88 -18.32
C ASN A 26 2.54 11.23 -17.43
N ASP A 27 3.74 11.04 -17.96
CA ASP A 27 4.84 10.44 -17.19
C ASP A 27 5.21 11.24 -15.94
N LYS A 28 5.12 12.57 -16.00
CA LYS A 28 5.38 13.45 -14.85
C LYS A 28 4.25 13.34 -13.83
N PHE A 29 3.01 13.23 -14.28
CA PHE A 29 1.85 13.00 -13.43
C PHE A 29 1.93 11.65 -12.71
N LEU A 30 2.24 10.57 -13.42
CA LEU A 30 2.40 9.24 -12.81
C LEU A 30 3.56 9.21 -11.80
N LYS A 31 4.68 9.89 -12.10
CA LYS A 31 5.79 10.06 -11.15
C LYS A 31 5.37 10.82 -9.89
N LEU A 32 4.60 11.91 -10.04
CA LEU A 32 4.05 12.64 -8.90
C LEU A 32 3.16 11.73 -8.05
N LEU A 33 2.26 10.96 -8.67
CA LEU A 33 1.38 10.04 -7.95
C LEU A 33 2.18 8.95 -7.21
N THR A 34 3.19 8.35 -7.86
CA THR A 34 4.12 7.42 -7.21
C THR A 34 4.83 8.05 -6.02
N GLN A 35 5.27 9.31 -6.13
CA GLN A 35 5.89 10.02 -5.01
C GLN A 35 4.90 10.23 -3.86
N LEU A 36 3.67 10.67 -4.16
CA LEU A 36 2.62 10.84 -3.14
C LEU A 36 2.30 9.53 -2.42
N ILE A 37 2.23 8.41 -3.14
CA ILE A 37 2.03 7.08 -2.55
C ILE A 37 3.14 6.79 -1.54
N ASN A 38 4.40 6.90 -1.96
CA ASN A 38 5.57 6.61 -1.11
C ASN A 38 5.63 7.53 0.12
N ASP A 39 5.42 8.83 -0.08
CA ASP A 39 5.42 9.83 0.98
C ASP A 39 4.29 9.56 1.99
N SER A 40 3.08 9.25 1.51
CA SER A 40 1.93 8.98 2.37
C SER A 40 2.16 7.76 3.27
N ASN A 41 2.80 6.72 2.75
CA ASN A 41 3.12 5.50 3.46
C ASN A 41 4.20 5.77 4.52
N SER A 42 5.32 6.36 4.12
CA SER A 42 6.45 6.66 5.01
C SER A 42 6.04 7.61 6.15
N GLN A 43 5.20 8.62 5.84
CA GLN A 43 4.74 9.59 6.85
C GLN A 43 3.82 8.94 7.89
N ILE A 44 2.87 8.09 7.46
CA ILE A 44 2.01 7.36 8.40
C ILE A 44 2.85 6.38 9.23
N GLU A 45 3.76 5.64 8.60
CA GLU A 45 4.60 4.66 9.29
C GLU A 45 5.48 5.31 10.37
N GLU A 46 6.13 6.43 10.07
CA GLU A 46 6.93 7.19 11.05
C GLU A 46 6.07 7.65 12.23
N ALA A 47 4.89 8.20 11.95
CA ALA A 47 3.99 8.69 12.99
C ALA A 47 3.55 7.55 13.92
N ILE A 48 3.14 6.42 13.34
CA ILE A 48 2.72 5.23 14.07
C ILE A 48 3.88 4.65 14.88
N ARG A 49 5.07 4.51 14.29
CA ARG A 49 6.25 4.00 14.97
C ARG A 49 6.61 4.86 16.17
N THR A 50 6.60 6.19 16.01
CA THR A 50 6.87 7.13 17.09
C THR A 50 5.90 6.97 18.27
N VAL A 51 4.60 6.78 18.00
CA VAL A 51 3.60 6.56 19.05
C VAL A 51 3.81 5.22 19.75
N LYS A 52 4.08 4.15 18.99
CA LYS A 52 4.36 2.81 19.54
C LYS A 52 5.58 2.82 20.46
N GLU A 53 6.71 3.35 19.98
CA GLU A 53 7.95 3.44 20.76
C GLU A 53 7.72 4.22 22.08
N TYR A 54 6.91 5.28 22.05
CA TYR A 54 6.58 6.03 23.25
C TYR A 54 5.73 5.23 24.25
N HIS A 55 4.67 4.56 23.78
CA HIS A 55 3.82 3.74 24.66
C HIS A 55 4.59 2.57 25.27
N GLU A 56 5.52 1.97 24.52
CA GLU A 56 6.43 0.94 25.03
C GLU A 56 7.32 1.49 26.14
N LYS A 57 8.00 2.62 25.93
CA LYS A 57 8.84 3.26 26.96
C LYS A 57 8.04 3.63 28.21
N GLN A 58 6.84 4.20 28.06
CA GLN A 58 5.99 4.52 29.21
C GLN A 58 5.61 3.28 30.03
N SER A 59 5.28 2.17 29.35
CA SER A 59 4.94 0.92 30.03
C SER A 59 6.13 0.33 30.80
N GLN A 60 7.34 0.44 30.26
CA GLN A 60 8.58 0.00 30.91
C GLN A 60 8.91 0.87 32.12
N SER A 61 8.76 2.19 32.02
CA SER A 61 8.96 3.13 33.15
C SER A 61 7.96 2.91 34.28
N GLN A 62 6.72 2.50 34.00
CA GLN A 62 5.74 2.20 35.05
C GLN A 62 5.97 0.84 35.73
N SER A 63 6.76 -0.05 35.11
CA SER A 63 7.05 -1.40 35.62
C SER A 63 8.39 -1.55 36.34
N SER A 64 9.24 -0.51 36.32
CA SER A 64 10.61 -0.53 36.83
C SER A 64 10.76 0.11 38.23
N ASP A 65 11.66 -0.46 39.03
CA ASP A 65 12.04 0.00 40.38
C ASP A 65 12.65 1.43 40.30
N PRO A 66 12.38 2.37 41.22
CA PRO A 66 12.86 3.77 41.15
C PRO A 66 14.39 3.94 41.12
N ALA A 67 15.15 2.87 41.38
CA ALA A 67 16.61 2.84 41.21
C ALA A 67 17.03 2.59 39.74
N ALA A 68 16.25 1.81 38.97
CA ALA A 68 16.50 1.57 37.54
C ALA A 68 16.12 2.80 36.69
N GLN A 69 15.06 3.52 37.07
CA GLN A 69 14.68 4.79 36.43
C GLN A 69 15.80 5.85 36.49
N ARG A 70 16.54 5.93 37.60
CA ARG A 70 17.67 6.85 37.77
C ARG A 70 18.89 6.47 36.92
N HIS A 71 19.07 5.19 36.65
CA HIS A 71 20.14 4.71 35.79
C HIS A 71 19.83 4.99 34.30
N ASP A 72 18.57 4.84 33.88
CA ASP A 72 18.13 5.22 32.51
C ASP A 72 18.18 6.73 32.29
N GLU A 73 17.80 7.55 33.27
CA GLU A 73 17.96 9.01 33.19
C GLU A 73 19.42 9.46 33.09
N GLN A 74 20.35 8.77 33.78
CA GLN A 74 21.79 9.04 33.68
C GLN A 74 22.39 8.58 32.35
N VAL A 75 21.96 7.44 31.81
CA VAL A 75 22.41 6.96 30.48
C VAL A 75 21.90 7.88 29.36
N LEU A 76 20.67 8.40 29.48
CA LEU A 76 20.14 9.44 28.58
C LEU A 76 20.88 10.77 28.70
N GLU A 77 21.55 11.04 29.82
CA GLU A 77 22.39 12.22 30.02
C GLU A 77 23.80 12.06 29.44
N ASP A 78 24.42 10.88 29.57
CA ASP A 78 25.72 10.57 28.95
C ASP A 78 25.62 10.51 27.41
N ASP A 79 24.48 10.07 26.88
CA ASP A 79 24.19 10.05 25.44
C ASP A 79 23.94 11.47 24.85
N ARG A 80 23.86 12.53 25.70
CA ARG A 80 23.85 13.95 25.26
C ARG A 80 25.22 14.45 24.80
N THR A 81 26.28 13.71 25.12
CA THR A 81 27.68 14.09 24.84
C THR A 81 28.36 13.16 23.83
N GLY A 82 27.63 12.21 23.25
CA GLY A 82 28.13 11.31 22.21
C GLY A 82 28.39 12.05 20.91
N ASP A 83 29.57 11.80 20.33
CA ASP A 83 30.15 12.40 19.11
C ASP A 83 29.43 11.92 17.81
N GLY A 84 28.09 12.00 17.77
CA GLY A 84 27.25 11.60 16.64
C GLY A 84 27.04 12.71 15.61
N ASP A 85 26.87 12.34 14.33
CA ASP A 85 26.60 13.25 13.21
C ASP A 85 25.48 14.25 13.56
N GLU A 86 25.71 15.55 13.33
CA GLU A 86 24.76 16.64 13.69
C GLU A 86 23.33 16.39 13.17
N ALA A 87 23.19 15.73 12.02
CA ALA A 87 21.88 15.37 11.44
C ALA A 87 21.15 14.29 12.26
N GLU A 88 21.88 13.30 12.77
CA GLU A 88 21.33 12.26 13.64
C GLU A 88 20.98 12.84 15.02
N ASP A 89 21.77 13.80 15.49
CA ASP A 89 21.57 14.47 16.76
C ASP A 89 20.35 15.43 16.74
N ILE A 90 20.12 16.13 15.63
CA ILE A 90 18.89 16.90 15.37
C ILE A 90 17.67 15.97 15.26
N TYR A 91 17.81 14.83 14.57
CA TYR A 91 16.74 13.84 14.44
C TYR A 91 16.38 13.20 15.81
N ARG A 92 17.37 12.89 16.65
CA ARG A 92 17.19 12.43 18.03
C ARG A 92 16.50 13.47 18.91
N ARG A 93 16.93 14.74 18.86
CA ARG A 93 16.29 15.85 19.60
C ARG A 93 14.84 16.07 19.16
N SER A 94 14.52 15.90 17.89
CA SER A 94 13.15 15.93 17.36
C SER A 94 12.26 14.81 17.95
N ARG A 95 12.83 13.63 18.25
CA ARG A 95 12.12 12.52 18.91
C ARG A 95 11.93 12.68 20.42
N MET A 96 12.63 13.63 21.06
CA MET A 96 12.48 13.90 22.51
C MET A 96 11.07 14.37 22.87
N ASN A 97 10.36 15.01 21.92
CA ASN A 97 8.93 15.30 22.05
C ASN A 97 8.13 14.46 21.06
N TYR A 98 7.90 13.19 21.40
CA TYR A 98 7.18 12.23 20.56
C TYR A 98 5.83 12.77 20.05
N LYS A 99 5.11 13.58 20.85
CA LYS A 99 3.83 14.18 20.44
C LYS A 99 4.01 15.14 19.28
N GLU A 100 4.98 16.05 19.36
CA GLU A 100 5.26 17.01 18.28
C GLU A 100 5.75 16.30 17.02
N HIS A 101 6.59 15.28 17.18
CA HIS A 101 7.09 14.47 16.06
C HIS A 101 5.96 13.70 15.38
N ALA A 102 5.18 12.91 16.14
CA ALA A 102 4.04 12.18 15.61
C ALA A 102 3.01 13.14 14.98
N LYS A 103 2.73 14.29 15.61
CA LYS A 103 1.83 15.31 15.07
C LYS A 103 2.31 15.90 13.76
N LYS A 104 3.62 16.15 13.62
CA LYS A 104 4.22 16.62 12.37
C LYS A 104 3.98 15.61 11.25
N TYR A 105 4.26 14.33 11.50
CA TYR A 105 4.14 13.28 10.49
C TYR A 105 2.69 12.92 10.15
N PHE A 106 1.79 12.86 11.14
CA PHE A 106 0.35 12.74 10.87
C PHE A 106 -0.19 13.95 10.10
N GLY A 107 0.26 15.16 10.42
CA GLY A 107 -0.11 16.37 9.68
C GLY A 107 0.42 16.39 8.24
N LEU A 108 1.61 15.85 8.00
CA LEU A 108 2.14 15.63 6.64
C LEU A 108 1.30 14.59 5.90
N ALA A 109 1.10 13.42 6.51
CA ALA A 109 0.28 12.35 5.96
C ALA A 109 -1.11 12.84 5.57
N ALA A 110 -1.79 13.58 6.45
CA ALA A 110 -3.13 14.11 6.19
C ALA A 110 -3.18 15.02 4.94
N ARG A 111 -2.14 15.83 4.70
CA ARG A 111 -2.04 16.66 3.49
C ARG A 111 -1.78 15.79 2.25
N THR A 112 -0.81 14.88 2.31
CA THR A 112 -0.46 13.99 1.20
C THR A 112 -1.64 13.11 0.78
N TRP A 113 -2.36 12.53 1.75
CA TRP A 113 -3.57 11.73 1.52
C TRP A 113 -4.68 12.54 0.88
N LYS A 114 -4.90 13.78 1.32
CA LYS A 114 -5.89 14.65 0.71
C LYS A 114 -5.55 14.99 -0.75
N GLN A 115 -4.28 15.25 -1.05
CA GLN A 115 -3.84 15.48 -2.43
C GLN A 115 -4.03 14.22 -3.29
N MET A 116 -3.65 13.05 -2.78
CA MET A 116 -3.83 11.77 -3.47
C MET A 116 -5.30 11.43 -3.71
N TRP A 117 -6.17 11.64 -2.71
CA TRP A 117 -7.62 11.51 -2.82
C TRP A 117 -8.18 12.45 -3.90
N LEU A 118 -7.71 13.70 -3.95
CA LEU A 118 -8.14 14.68 -4.94
C LEU A 118 -7.71 14.27 -6.35
N LEU A 119 -6.51 13.71 -6.50
CA LEU A 119 -6.06 13.14 -7.77
C LEU A 119 -6.89 11.92 -8.19
N CYS A 120 -7.24 11.03 -7.26
CA CYS A 120 -8.19 9.94 -7.54
C CYS A 120 -9.52 10.49 -8.05
N LYS A 121 -10.05 11.54 -7.39
CA LYS A 121 -11.32 12.16 -7.79
C LYS A 121 -11.28 12.78 -9.19
N LEU A 122 -10.19 13.47 -9.53
CA LEU A 122 -10.11 14.26 -10.76
C LEU A 122 -9.53 13.50 -11.95
N CYS A 123 -8.66 12.52 -11.70
CA CYS A 123 -7.84 11.86 -12.71
C CYS A 123 -8.03 10.34 -12.75
N ALA A 124 -9.11 9.79 -12.18
CA ALA A 124 -9.37 8.35 -12.12
C ALA A 124 -9.14 7.60 -13.45
N PRO A 125 -9.63 8.09 -14.62
CA PRO A 125 -9.44 7.37 -15.89
C PRO A 125 -7.96 7.17 -16.23
N VAL A 126 -7.13 8.20 -16.04
CA VAL A 126 -5.69 8.15 -16.33
C VAL A 126 -4.97 7.25 -15.33
N ILE A 127 -5.32 7.34 -14.05
CA ILE A 127 -4.71 6.51 -13.00
C ILE A 127 -4.95 5.03 -13.29
N VAL A 128 -6.18 4.68 -13.70
CA VAL A 128 -6.56 3.31 -14.03
C VAL A 128 -5.81 2.77 -15.26
N GLU A 129 -5.53 3.62 -16.25
CA GLU A 129 -4.75 3.22 -17.43
C GLU A 129 -3.27 2.97 -17.08
N GLY A 130 -2.74 3.69 -16.08
CA GLY A 130 -1.37 3.54 -15.58
C GLY A 130 -1.16 2.30 -14.73
N ARG A 131 -1.22 1.09 -15.33
CA ARG A 131 -1.22 -0.23 -14.65
C ARG A 131 -0.27 -0.35 -13.45
N ALA A 132 1.00 0.04 -13.60
CA ALA A 132 1.98 -0.07 -12.53
C ALA A 132 1.68 0.90 -11.35
N THR A 133 1.30 2.14 -11.66
CA THR A 133 0.95 3.14 -10.65
C THR A 133 -0.39 2.81 -9.99
N LEU A 134 -1.36 2.25 -10.73
CA LEU A 134 -2.62 1.74 -10.18
C LEU A 134 -2.36 0.60 -9.18
N GLU A 135 -1.53 -0.37 -9.55
CA GLU A 135 -1.15 -1.49 -8.67
C GLU A 135 -0.46 -0.99 -7.41
N GLN A 136 0.49 -0.06 -7.55
CA GLN A 136 1.15 0.57 -6.41
C GLN A 136 0.17 1.33 -5.51
N LEU A 137 -0.75 2.12 -6.09
CA LEU A 137 -1.77 2.88 -5.36
C LEU A 137 -2.69 1.96 -4.57
N LEU A 138 -3.22 0.92 -5.22
CA LEU A 138 -4.17 -0.01 -4.61
C LEU A 138 -3.48 -0.86 -3.56
N HIS A 139 -2.41 -1.59 -3.89
CA HIS A 139 -1.79 -2.55 -2.98
C HIS A 139 -1.01 -1.89 -1.86
N SER A 140 -0.16 -0.91 -2.21
CA SER A 140 0.79 -0.33 -1.25
C SER A 140 0.21 0.84 -0.48
N SER A 141 -0.93 1.40 -0.91
CA SER A 141 -1.55 2.54 -0.22
C SER A 141 -2.96 2.23 0.27
N LEU A 142 -3.92 2.02 -0.63
CA LEU A 142 -5.32 1.89 -0.22
C LEU A 142 -5.58 0.60 0.56
N ASP A 143 -5.20 -0.57 0.04
CA ASP A 143 -5.42 -1.88 0.65
C ASP A 143 -4.64 -1.98 1.97
N ALA A 144 -3.35 -1.62 1.95
CA ALA A 144 -2.49 -1.58 3.12
C ALA A 144 -3.08 -0.72 4.26
N GLN A 145 -3.55 0.49 3.94
CA GLN A 145 -4.00 1.41 4.99
C GLN A 145 -5.40 1.04 5.46
N LEU A 146 -6.25 0.55 4.57
CA LEU A 146 -7.55 0.03 4.96
C LEU A 146 -7.37 -1.17 5.91
N HIS A 147 -6.48 -2.11 5.58
CA HIS A 147 -6.14 -3.26 6.41
C HIS A 147 -5.68 -2.83 7.80
N TYR A 148 -4.77 -1.86 7.87
CA TYR A 148 -4.27 -1.33 9.12
C TYR A 148 -5.38 -0.68 9.97
N LEU A 149 -6.15 0.24 9.37
CA LEU A 149 -7.14 1.10 10.07
C LEU A 149 -8.34 0.33 10.59
N VAL A 150 -8.81 -0.69 9.87
CA VAL A 150 -9.94 -1.55 10.29
C VAL A 150 -9.47 -2.84 10.97
N GLY A 151 -8.14 -3.02 11.04
CA GLY A 151 -7.48 -4.19 11.59
C GLY A 151 -7.24 -4.11 13.11
N PRO A 152 -6.80 -5.22 13.72
CA PRO A 152 -6.39 -5.23 15.11
C PRO A 152 -5.14 -4.37 15.35
N GLU A 153 -4.32 -4.13 14.32
CA GLU A 153 -3.10 -3.33 14.40
C GLU A 153 -3.37 -1.89 14.83
N MET A 154 -4.53 -1.32 14.47
CA MET A 154 -4.92 0.01 14.95
C MET A 154 -4.97 0.10 16.49
N LYS A 155 -5.24 -1.03 17.18
CA LYS A 155 -5.22 -1.08 18.65
C LYS A 155 -3.83 -0.88 19.24
N SER A 156 -2.76 -1.12 18.47
CA SER A 156 -1.38 -0.96 18.92
C SER A 156 -0.99 0.51 19.13
N ILE A 157 -1.69 1.45 18.48
CA ILE A 157 -1.51 2.89 18.71
C ILE A 157 -2.19 3.33 20.02
N LYS A 158 -2.97 2.45 20.69
CA LYS A 158 -3.70 2.66 21.98
C LYS A 158 -4.15 4.10 22.26
N ALA A 159 -4.58 4.83 21.24
CA ALA A 159 -4.88 6.23 21.37
C ALA A 159 -6.36 6.41 21.71
N SER A 160 -6.62 7.19 22.75
CA SER A 160 -7.97 7.69 22.99
C SER A 160 -8.38 8.64 21.86
N PRO A 161 -9.67 8.90 21.63
CA PRO A 161 -10.11 9.95 20.71
C PRO A 161 -9.41 11.30 20.96
N GLN A 162 -9.15 11.63 22.21
CA GLN A 162 -8.43 12.86 22.61
C GLN A 162 -6.97 12.83 22.16
N GLU A 163 -6.30 11.69 22.29
CA GLU A 163 -4.91 11.54 21.83
C GLU A 163 -4.81 11.61 20.31
N TYR A 164 -5.78 11.05 19.58
CA TYR A 164 -5.86 11.25 18.13
C TYR A 164 -5.96 12.74 17.73
N ASP A 165 -6.81 13.50 18.42
CA ASP A 165 -6.95 14.95 18.17
C ASP A 165 -5.66 15.73 18.52
N GLU A 166 -5.00 15.40 19.63
CA GLU A 166 -3.72 16.01 20.02
C GLU A 166 -2.63 15.77 18.98
N LEU A 167 -2.56 14.53 18.47
CA LEU A 167 -1.66 14.08 17.42
C LEU A 167 -2.08 14.56 16.02
N GLY A 168 -3.24 15.19 15.87
CA GLY A 168 -3.75 15.63 14.57
C GLY A 168 -4.03 14.47 13.60
N PHE A 169 -4.29 13.27 14.12
CA PHE A 169 -4.60 12.09 13.33
C PHE A 169 -6.11 11.82 13.33
N ASN A 170 -6.73 11.78 12.15
CA ASN A 170 -8.16 11.47 12.04
C ASN A 170 -8.34 10.17 11.22
N PRO A 171 -8.43 9.00 11.89
CA PRO A 171 -8.60 7.71 11.22
C PRO A 171 -9.90 7.64 10.41
N LYS A 172 -10.96 8.31 10.86
CA LYS A 172 -12.27 8.30 10.18
C LYS A 172 -12.20 9.01 8.85
N GLU A 173 -11.55 10.18 8.82
CA GLU A 173 -11.35 10.93 7.58
C GLU A 173 -10.46 10.15 6.60
N LEU A 174 -9.42 9.47 7.10
CA LEU A 174 -8.57 8.65 6.25
C LEU A 174 -9.33 7.46 5.65
N VAL A 175 -10.12 6.73 6.44
CA VAL A 175 -10.99 5.65 5.92
C VAL A 175 -11.99 6.18 4.90
N LYS A 176 -12.57 7.37 5.14
CA LYS A 176 -13.47 8.02 4.18
C LYS A 176 -12.76 8.29 2.86
N GLN A 177 -11.58 8.92 2.89
CA GLN A 177 -10.80 9.22 1.70
C GLN A 177 -10.41 7.94 0.94
N ILE A 178 -10.04 6.87 1.64
CA ILE A 178 -9.76 5.57 1.02
C ILE A 178 -11.02 5.02 0.32
N ALA A 179 -12.16 4.99 1.01
CA ALA A 179 -13.42 4.48 0.45
C ALA A 179 -13.87 5.27 -0.79
N GLU A 180 -13.82 6.60 -0.72
CA GLU A 180 -14.13 7.48 -1.87
C GLU A 180 -13.14 7.26 -3.02
N SER A 181 -11.85 7.04 -2.73
CA SER A 181 -10.84 6.76 -3.75
C SER A 181 -11.14 5.48 -4.52
N TYR A 182 -11.53 4.38 -3.84
CA TYR A 182 -12.02 3.19 -4.54
C TYR A 182 -13.22 3.52 -5.44
N LEU A 183 -14.21 4.28 -4.93
CA LEU A 183 -15.38 4.64 -5.73
C LEU A 183 -15.01 5.43 -6.99
N PHE A 184 -14.08 6.39 -6.90
CA PHE A 184 -13.62 7.15 -8.06
C PHE A 184 -12.96 6.24 -9.10
N LEU A 185 -12.09 5.32 -8.66
CA LEU A 185 -11.39 4.39 -9.54
C LEU A 185 -12.36 3.35 -10.16
N VAL A 186 -13.28 2.79 -9.36
CA VAL A 186 -14.30 1.84 -9.82
C VAL A 186 -15.22 2.46 -10.86
N ARG A 187 -15.59 3.74 -10.70
CA ARG A 187 -16.40 4.48 -11.68
C ARG A 187 -15.67 4.69 -13.00
N ALA A 188 -14.34 4.73 -12.99
CA ALA A 188 -13.52 4.81 -14.20
C ALA A 188 -13.37 3.45 -14.88
N ASN A 189 -13.01 2.39 -14.14
CA ASN A 189 -12.95 1.02 -14.66
C ASN A 189 -13.05 -0.01 -13.52
N LYS A 190 -14.28 -0.48 -13.28
CA LYS A 190 -14.56 -1.46 -12.23
C LYS A 190 -13.80 -2.77 -12.40
N ASP A 191 -13.73 -3.29 -13.61
CA ASP A 191 -13.12 -4.61 -13.85
C ASP A 191 -11.62 -4.58 -13.59
N GLU A 192 -10.93 -3.52 -14.01
CA GLU A 192 -9.50 -3.37 -13.75
C GLU A 192 -9.20 -3.18 -12.26
N VAL A 193 -9.98 -2.35 -11.55
CA VAL A 193 -9.81 -2.16 -10.10
C VAL A 193 -10.04 -3.47 -9.35
N VAL A 194 -11.11 -4.21 -9.65
CA VAL A 194 -11.37 -5.51 -9.02
C VAL A 194 -10.26 -6.51 -9.34
N ARG A 195 -9.76 -6.53 -10.59
CA ARG A 195 -8.64 -7.39 -10.99
C ARG A 195 -7.38 -7.08 -10.20
N VAL A 196 -7.05 -5.80 -10.01
CA VAL A 196 -5.83 -5.40 -9.30
C VAL A 196 -5.97 -5.67 -7.81
N VAL A 197 -7.03 -5.20 -7.15
CA VAL A 197 -7.23 -5.46 -5.71
C VAL A 197 -7.30 -6.96 -5.41
N GLY A 198 -7.96 -7.74 -6.28
CA GLY A 198 -8.07 -9.18 -6.11
C GLY A 198 -6.76 -9.96 -6.22
N LYS A 199 -5.71 -9.35 -6.79
CA LYS A 199 -4.34 -9.89 -6.83
C LYS A 199 -3.50 -9.53 -5.61
N ASP A 200 -3.95 -8.64 -4.74
CA ASP A 200 -3.22 -8.35 -3.51
C ASP A 200 -3.36 -9.53 -2.54
N GLU A 201 -2.27 -10.26 -2.34
CA GLU A 201 -2.22 -11.35 -1.37
C GLU A 201 -1.82 -10.88 0.03
N ARG A 202 -1.35 -9.64 0.17
CA ARG A 202 -0.78 -9.13 1.42
C ARG A 202 -1.83 -8.48 2.30
N TYR A 203 -2.61 -7.55 1.77
CA TYR A 203 -3.50 -6.72 2.59
C TYR A 203 -4.98 -6.95 2.30
N TYR A 204 -5.34 -7.26 1.05
CA TYR A 204 -6.71 -7.62 0.71
C TYR A 204 -7.19 -8.88 1.44
N SER A 205 -8.36 -8.76 2.07
CA SER A 205 -9.18 -9.90 2.49
C SER A 205 -10.65 -9.49 2.49
N ALA A 206 -11.55 -10.44 2.19
CA ALA A 206 -13.00 -10.19 2.25
C ALA A 206 -13.44 -9.70 3.64
N THR A 207 -12.78 -10.19 4.70
CA THR A 207 -13.01 -9.75 6.08
C THR A 207 -12.62 -8.29 6.30
N THR A 208 -11.48 -7.84 5.75
CA THR A 208 -11.02 -6.44 5.84
C THR A 208 -12.05 -5.51 5.20
N PHE A 209 -12.49 -5.80 3.97
CA PHE A 209 -13.46 -4.97 3.25
C PHE A 209 -14.84 -4.99 3.91
N SER A 210 -15.28 -6.15 4.44
CA SER A 210 -16.53 -6.23 5.22
C SER A 210 -16.50 -5.37 6.50
N LYS A 211 -15.35 -5.34 7.20
CA LYS A 211 -15.13 -4.43 8.34
C LYS A 211 -15.14 -2.98 7.89
N ALA A 212 -14.54 -2.65 6.75
CA ALA A 212 -14.56 -1.31 6.17
C ALA A 212 -15.99 -0.84 5.87
N CYS A 213 -16.82 -1.64 5.19
CA CYS A 213 -18.25 -1.36 4.99
C CYS A 213 -18.97 -1.08 6.31
N SER A 214 -18.75 -1.94 7.31
CA SER A 214 -19.35 -1.78 8.64
C SER A 214 -18.90 -0.48 9.32
N PHE A 215 -17.63 -0.12 9.19
CA PHE A 215 -17.04 1.10 9.75
C PHE A 215 -17.60 2.35 9.07
N VAL A 216 -17.61 2.37 7.73
CA VAL A 216 -18.17 3.45 6.91
C VAL A 216 -19.63 3.70 7.28
N ARG A 217 -20.45 2.64 7.39
CA ARG A 217 -21.86 2.75 7.79
C ARG A 217 -22.02 3.23 9.22
N LYS A 218 -21.27 2.66 10.17
CA LYS A 218 -21.36 2.99 11.60
C LYS A 218 -21.08 4.47 11.88
N TYR A 219 -20.12 5.06 11.17
CA TYR A 219 -19.72 6.45 11.37
C TYR A 219 -20.29 7.42 10.34
N GLY A 220 -21.13 6.96 9.41
CA GLY A 220 -21.74 7.80 8.37
C GLY A 220 -20.72 8.47 7.46
N LEU A 221 -19.64 7.75 7.10
CA LEU A 221 -18.54 8.32 6.31
C LEU A 221 -18.93 8.52 4.84
N LEU A 222 -19.80 7.66 4.33
CA LEU A 222 -20.45 7.76 3.01
C LEU A 222 -21.97 7.82 3.21
N MET A 223 -22.68 8.40 2.25
CA MET A 223 -24.13 8.58 2.30
C MET A 223 -24.80 8.31 0.94
N GLY A 224 -26.08 7.95 0.96
CA GLY A 224 -26.89 7.73 -0.24
C GLY A 224 -26.25 6.73 -1.20
N LYS A 225 -26.18 7.10 -2.48
CA LYS A 225 -25.66 6.24 -3.55
C LYS A 225 -24.20 5.82 -3.33
N ASP A 226 -23.35 6.69 -2.76
CA ASP A 226 -21.94 6.35 -2.54
C ASP A 226 -21.78 5.20 -1.53
N LEU A 227 -22.63 5.15 -0.49
CA LEU A 227 -22.63 4.06 0.47
C LEU A 227 -23.08 2.74 -0.18
N GLU A 228 -24.13 2.79 -1.00
CA GLU A 228 -24.66 1.63 -1.73
C GLU A 228 -23.64 1.10 -2.75
N ASP A 229 -23.02 1.99 -3.53
CA ASP A 229 -21.98 1.66 -4.50
C ASP A 229 -20.77 1.01 -3.82
N PHE A 230 -20.36 1.50 -2.63
CA PHE A 230 -19.23 0.94 -1.89
C PHE A 230 -19.52 -0.45 -1.32
N ASP A 231 -20.73 -0.64 -0.75
CA ASP A 231 -21.18 -1.95 -0.29
C ASP A 231 -21.29 -2.96 -1.43
N LEU A 232 -21.76 -2.54 -2.60
CA LEU A 232 -21.84 -3.38 -3.80
C LEU A 232 -20.45 -3.76 -4.29
N PHE A 233 -19.54 -2.79 -4.42
CA PHE A 233 -18.15 -3.02 -4.81
C PHE A 233 -17.47 -4.07 -3.91
N CYS A 234 -17.59 -3.93 -2.59
CA CYS A 234 -16.95 -4.86 -1.66
C CYS A 234 -17.50 -6.29 -1.77
N LYS A 235 -18.82 -6.44 -2.02
CA LYS A 235 -19.45 -7.75 -2.24
C LYS A 235 -18.98 -8.39 -3.53
N GLU A 236 -19.02 -7.67 -4.64
CA GLU A 236 -18.61 -8.20 -5.94
C GLU A 236 -17.13 -8.50 -6.00
N LEU A 237 -16.29 -7.71 -5.32
CA LEU A 237 -14.86 -8.00 -5.15
C LEU A 237 -14.66 -9.32 -4.40
N ALA A 238 -15.38 -9.53 -3.28
CA ALA A 238 -15.30 -10.78 -2.53
C ALA A 238 -15.78 -11.99 -3.37
N GLU A 239 -16.88 -11.84 -4.10
CA GLU A 239 -17.41 -12.88 -4.98
C GLU A 239 -16.44 -13.20 -6.12
N LYS A 240 -15.93 -12.20 -6.85
CA LYS A 240 -14.97 -12.42 -7.94
C LYS A 240 -13.68 -13.07 -7.46
N VAL A 241 -13.12 -12.65 -6.32
CA VAL A 241 -11.90 -13.27 -5.79
C VAL A 241 -12.18 -14.70 -5.32
N SER A 242 -13.33 -14.96 -4.69
CA SER A 242 -13.73 -16.31 -4.30
C SER A 242 -13.93 -17.22 -5.51
N GLN A 243 -14.59 -16.73 -6.56
CA GLN A 243 -14.81 -17.46 -7.81
C GLN A 243 -13.48 -17.75 -8.51
N HIS A 244 -12.57 -16.79 -8.57
CA HIS A 244 -11.25 -16.99 -9.16
C HIS A 244 -10.44 -18.05 -8.39
N ARG A 245 -10.49 -18.04 -7.06
CA ARG A 245 -9.85 -19.07 -6.22
C ARG A 245 -10.49 -20.44 -6.42
N ALA A 246 -11.81 -20.53 -6.40
CA ALA A 246 -12.52 -21.78 -6.62
C ALA A 246 -12.26 -22.35 -8.04
N ALA A 247 -12.26 -21.49 -9.06
CA ALA A 247 -11.93 -21.87 -10.43
C ALA A 247 -10.49 -22.39 -10.55
N PHE A 248 -9.55 -21.79 -9.81
CA PHE A 248 -8.17 -22.29 -9.73
C PHE A 248 -8.09 -23.64 -9.04
N ASP A 249 -8.80 -23.84 -7.93
CA ASP A 249 -8.82 -25.10 -7.18
C ASP A 249 -9.54 -26.24 -7.93
N GLU A 250 -10.57 -25.93 -8.72
CA GLU A 250 -11.33 -26.90 -9.54
C GLU A 250 -10.66 -27.19 -10.88
N ALA A 251 -9.79 -26.30 -11.38
CA ALA A 251 -9.06 -26.52 -12.60
C ALA A 251 -7.99 -27.59 -12.39
N ASP A 252 -8.06 -28.67 -13.17
CA ASP A 252 -6.94 -29.61 -13.30
C ASP A 252 -5.85 -28.94 -14.15
N ILE A 253 -5.12 -28.01 -13.51
CA ILE A 253 -4.08 -27.20 -14.16
C ILE A 253 -2.91 -28.13 -14.47
N PRO A 254 -2.53 -28.29 -15.76
CA PRO A 254 -1.37 -29.08 -16.12
C PRO A 254 -0.13 -28.61 -15.36
N SER A 255 0.64 -29.55 -14.80
CA SER A 255 1.79 -29.22 -13.95
C SER A 255 2.86 -28.38 -14.66
N ASN A 256 2.96 -28.48 -15.99
CA ASN A 256 3.85 -27.67 -16.82
C ASN A 256 3.39 -26.20 -16.97
N TYR A 257 2.18 -25.85 -16.55
CA TYR A 257 1.68 -24.47 -16.53
C TYR A 257 1.95 -23.78 -15.18
N LEU A 258 2.33 -24.56 -14.17
CA LEU A 258 2.62 -24.08 -12.83
C LEU A 258 4.08 -23.63 -12.72
N CYS A 259 4.29 -22.52 -12.01
CA CYS A 259 5.58 -21.97 -11.68
C CYS A 259 6.32 -22.89 -10.72
N GLU A 260 7.52 -23.34 -11.06
CA GLU A 260 8.33 -24.21 -10.19
C GLU A 260 8.77 -23.53 -8.87
N ILE A 261 8.63 -22.21 -8.75
CA ILE A 261 8.95 -21.46 -7.53
C ILE A 261 7.73 -21.26 -6.64
N MET A 262 6.61 -20.81 -7.22
CA MET A 262 5.42 -20.36 -6.48
C MET A 262 4.27 -21.38 -6.49
N ALA A 263 4.37 -22.41 -7.33
CA ALA A 263 3.30 -23.40 -7.58
C ALA A 263 1.96 -22.77 -8.03
N ASP A 264 2.01 -21.59 -8.63
CA ASP A 264 0.87 -20.87 -9.22
C ASP A 264 0.93 -20.92 -10.76
N ILE A 265 -0.17 -20.57 -11.44
CA ILE A 265 -0.18 -20.53 -12.92
C ILE A 265 0.71 -19.40 -13.45
N MET A 266 1.61 -19.71 -14.38
CA MET A 266 2.57 -18.74 -14.92
C MET A 266 1.89 -17.74 -15.87
N SER A 267 2.10 -16.45 -15.66
CA SER A 267 1.59 -15.39 -16.57
C SER A 267 2.60 -15.07 -17.68
N ASP A 268 3.89 -15.12 -17.35
CA ASP A 268 5.00 -14.90 -18.28
C ASP A 268 6.13 -15.92 -18.02
N PRO A 269 6.00 -17.16 -18.54
CA PRO A 269 6.95 -18.23 -18.27
C PRO A 269 8.34 -17.94 -18.86
N VAL A 270 9.37 -18.16 -18.04
CA VAL A 270 10.78 -18.07 -18.40
C VAL A 270 11.53 -19.32 -17.93
N MET A 271 12.48 -19.77 -18.72
CA MET A 271 13.28 -20.95 -18.43
C MET A 271 14.68 -20.57 -17.98
N PHE A 272 15.14 -21.17 -16.89
CA PHE A 272 16.53 -21.09 -16.45
C PHE A 272 17.43 -21.96 -17.36
N PRO A 273 18.57 -21.45 -17.84
CA PRO A 273 19.38 -22.14 -18.85
C PRO A 273 20.01 -23.45 -18.35
N GLN A 274 20.40 -23.52 -17.07
CA GLN A 274 21.11 -24.68 -16.50
C GLN A 274 20.13 -25.74 -15.98
N SER A 275 19.23 -25.36 -15.07
CA SER A 275 18.24 -26.30 -14.51
C SER A 275 17.17 -26.71 -15.52
N ARG A 276 16.96 -25.92 -16.59
CA ARG A 276 15.84 -26.04 -17.54
C ARG A 276 14.46 -26.00 -16.89
N LYS A 277 14.40 -25.51 -15.66
CA LYS A 277 13.14 -25.31 -14.93
C LYS A 277 12.49 -24.02 -15.40
N VAL A 278 11.16 -24.04 -15.46
CA VAL A 278 10.35 -22.91 -15.91
C VAL A 278 9.67 -22.28 -14.69
N ALA A 279 9.76 -20.97 -14.60
CA ALA A 279 9.13 -20.19 -13.55
C ALA A 279 8.46 -18.95 -14.17
N ASP A 280 7.57 -18.30 -13.44
CA ASP A 280 7.08 -16.98 -13.83
C ASP A 280 8.22 -15.96 -13.75
N ARG A 281 8.30 -15.05 -14.75
CA ARG A 281 9.35 -14.02 -14.81
C ARG A 281 9.46 -13.22 -13.52
N THR A 282 8.34 -12.83 -12.91
CA THR A 282 8.35 -12.02 -11.70
C THR A 282 9.02 -12.76 -10.54
N SER A 283 8.71 -14.04 -10.39
CA SER A 283 9.30 -14.90 -9.36
C SER A 283 10.77 -15.18 -9.63
N ALA A 284 11.15 -15.42 -10.89
CA ALA A 284 12.54 -15.61 -11.29
C ALA A 284 13.40 -14.37 -11.01
N LEU A 285 12.90 -13.18 -11.37
CA LEU A 285 13.58 -11.91 -11.09
C LEU A 285 13.81 -11.71 -9.58
N ARG A 286 12.80 -11.97 -8.75
CA ARG A 286 12.90 -11.81 -7.30
C ARG A 286 13.99 -12.69 -6.68
N VAL A 287 14.11 -13.94 -7.13
CA VAL A 287 15.14 -14.86 -6.63
C VAL A 287 16.54 -14.43 -7.10
N ILE A 288 16.69 -14.07 -8.37
CA ILE A 288 17.98 -13.63 -8.93
C ILE A 288 18.44 -12.35 -8.25
N MET A 289 17.57 -11.36 -8.06
CA MET A 289 17.92 -10.10 -7.37
C MET A 289 18.40 -10.30 -5.92
N GLY A 290 17.99 -11.39 -5.27
CA GLY A 290 18.45 -11.72 -3.91
C GLY A 290 19.82 -12.39 -3.88
N ASN A 291 20.06 -13.35 -4.78
CA ASN A 291 21.17 -14.32 -4.64
C ASN A 291 22.03 -14.51 -5.90
N ASP A 292 21.71 -13.85 -7.03
CA ASP A 292 22.36 -14.01 -8.36
C ASP A 292 22.52 -15.47 -8.81
N ARG A 293 21.57 -16.34 -8.43
CA ARG A 293 21.65 -17.78 -8.63
C ARG A 293 20.34 -18.41 -9.05
N ASP A 294 20.47 -19.48 -9.84
CA ASP A 294 19.39 -20.41 -10.18
C ASP A 294 18.95 -21.15 -8.88
N PRO A 295 17.66 -21.07 -8.48
CA PRO A 295 17.19 -21.69 -7.25
C PRO A 295 17.20 -23.22 -7.26
N PHE A 296 17.29 -23.85 -8.43
CA PHE A 296 17.20 -25.31 -8.60
C PHE A 296 18.57 -25.95 -8.80
N ALA A 297 19.46 -25.28 -9.53
CA ALA A 297 20.82 -25.77 -9.82
C ALA A 297 21.90 -25.16 -8.90
N ASN A 298 21.58 -24.09 -8.16
CA ASN A 298 22.52 -23.32 -7.34
C ASN A 298 23.73 -22.78 -8.14
N THR A 299 23.53 -22.53 -9.44
CA THR A 299 24.53 -21.97 -10.36
C THR A 299 24.32 -20.47 -10.54
N PRO A 300 25.39 -19.66 -10.74
CA PRO A 300 25.25 -18.25 -11.06
C PRO A 300 24.41 -18.03 -12.32
N VAL A 301 23.47 -17.09 -12.26
CA VAL A 301 22.60 -16.73 -13.40
C VAL A 301 22.23 -15.25 -13.32
N LYS A 302 22.21 -14.57 -14.47
CA LYS A 302 21.70 -13.19 -14.55
C LYS A 302 20.29 -13.18 -15.14
N VAL A 303 19.59 -12.07 -14.90
CA VAL A 303 18.26 -11.82 -15.46
C VAL A 303 18.24 -11.95 -16.99
N GLU A 304 19.30 -11.48 -17.63
CA GLU A 304 19.48 -11.49 -19.10
C GLU A 304 19.61 -12.93 -19.66
N ASP A 305 20.02 -13.89 -18.83
CA ASP A 305 20.24 -15.27 -19.25
C ASP A 305 18.94 -16.09 -19.26
N LEU A 306 17.82 -15.51 -18.80
CA LEU A 306 16.51 -16.16 -18.76
C LEU A 306 15.91 -16.28 -20.16
N ILE A 307 15.53 -17.49 -20.56
CA ILE A 307 15.00 -17.78 -21.89
C ILE A 307 13.47 -17.67 -21.87
N PRO A 308 12.85 -16.70 -22.59
CA PRO A 308 11.39 -16.57 -22.64
C PRO A 308 10.72 -17.81 -23.26
N GLN A 309 9.64 -18.29 -22.65
CA GLN A 309 8.86 -19.43 -23.15
C GLN A 309 7.58 -18.94 -23.85
N THR A 310 7.72 -18.30 -25.01
CA THR A 310 6.60 -17.65 -25.71
C THR A 310 5.48 -18.63 -26.10
N GLU A 311 5.82 -19.84 -26.57
CA GLU A 311 4.83 -20.86 -26.94
C GLU A 311 4.02 -21.32 -25.72
N LEU A 312 4.70 -21.64 -24.62
CA LEU A 312 4.05 -22.02 -23.36
C LEU A 312 3.16 -20.89 -22.82
N LYS A 313 3.59 -19.63 -22.96
CA LYS A 313 2.77 -18.47 -22.60
C LYS A 313 1.46 -18.43 -23.38
N GLU A 314 1.50 -18.68 -24.69
CA GLU A 314 0.31 -18.71 -25.53
C GLU A 314 -0.61 -19.89 -25.19
N GLU A 315 -0.05 -21.05 -24.85
CA GLU A 315 -0.81 -22.21 -24.36
C GLU A 315 -1.53 -21.90 -23.05
N ILE A 316 -0.82 -21.35 -22.06
CA ILE A 316 -1.40 -20.98 -20.77
C ILE A 316 -2.49 -19.92 -20.95
N HIS A 317 -2.27 -18.92 -21.81
CA HIS A 317 -3.26 -17.88 -22.07
C HIS A 317 -4.50 -18.42 -22.80
N ARG A 318 -4.36 -19.48 -23.59
CA ARG A 318 -5.48 -20.17 -24.22
C ARG A 318 -6.25 -20.99 -23.19
N PHE A 319 -5.55 -21.76 -22.36
CA PHE A 319 -6.14 -22.51 -21.25
C PHE A 319 -6.95 -21.60 -20.32
N ALA A 320 -6.38 -20.45 -19.92
CA ALA A 320 -7.05 -19.47 -19.08
C ALA A 320 -8.22 -18.70 -19.74
N LYS A 321 -8.42 -18.84 -21.05
CA LYS A 321 -9.60 -18.30 -21.76
C LYS A 321 -10.70 -19.35 -21.94
N GLU A 322 -10.33 -20.62 -22.00
CA GLU A 322 -11.26 -21.75 -22.16
C GLU A 322 -11.86 -22.20 -20.82
N LYS A 323 -11.23 -21.83 -19.70
CA LYS A 323 -11.64 -22.09 -18.33
C LYS A 323 -12.00 -20.79 -17.63
#